data_AF-A0AB37UAK6-F1
#
_entry.id   AF-A0AB37UAK6-F1
#
_cell.length_a   1.000
_cell.length_b   1.000
_cell.length_c   1.000
_cell.angle_alpha   90.00
_cell.angle_beta   90.00
_cell.angle_gamma   90.00
#
_symmetry.space_group_name_H-M   'P 1'
#
loop_
_entity.id
_entity.type
_entity.pdbx_description
1 polymer ?
#
loop_
_entity_poly.entity_id
_entity_poly.type
_entity_poly.pdbx_seq_one_letter_code
_entity_poly.pdbx_strand_id
1 'polypeptide(L)'
;MWSAGTTYGTPPLRLSLQGARHHLETFTTALLTASSTQRDQIYRSLLKVIVHKSVPNRPGRAEPRVRKRRFQAYPLMKKPRRELRRQLQTA
;
A
#
# COMPACT_ATOMS: atom_id res chain seq x y z
N MET A 1 -0.38 3.46 -9.31
CA MET A 1 -0.21 3.94 -7.92
C MET A 1 0.81 5.06 -7.84
N TRP A 2 2.09 4.82 -8.19
CA TRP A 2 3.15 5.83 -8.07
C TRP A 2 2.87 7.11 -8.87
N SER A 3 2.50 6.97 -10.15
CA SER A 3 2.12 8.08 -11.02
C SER A 3 0.98 8.93 -10.42
N ALA A 4 0.00 8.28 -9.78
CA ALA A 4 -1.12 8.97 -9.14
C ALA A 4 -0.63 9.83 -7.97
N GLY A 5 0.25 9.29 -7.13
CA GLY A 5 0.84 10.03 -6.02
C GLY A 5 1.69 11.22 -6.48
N THR A 6 2.56 11.01 -7.47
CA THR A 6 3.43 12.08 -8.00
C THR A 6 2.63 13.17 -8.71
N THR A 7 1.60 12.83 -9.47
CA THR A 7 0.79 13.81 -10.22
C THR A 7 -0.07 14.68 -9.31
N TYR A 8 -0.59 14.14 -8.19
CA TYR A 8 -1.52 14.85 -7.31
C TYR A 8 -0.92 15.19 -5.93
N GLY A 9 0.40 15.12 -5.78
CA GLY A 9 1.11 15.52 -4.56
C GLY A 9 0.81 14.66 -3.32
N THR A 10 0.30 13.44 -3.49
CA THR A 10 0.04 12.52 -2.37
C THR A 10 1.18 11.53 -2.23
N PRO A 11 1.74 11.30 -1.03
CA PRO A 11 2.83 10.35 -0.86
C PRO A 11 2.46 8.96 -1.39
N PRO A 12 3.19 8.40 -2.40
CA PRO A 12 2.81 7.13 -3.03
C PRO A 12 2.65 5.96 -2.06
N LEU A 13 3.47 5.92 -1.00
CA LEU A 13 3.43 4.90 0.05
C LEU A 13 2.18 4.98 0.94
N ARG A 14 1.44 6.09 0.91
CA ARG A 14 0.17 6.25 1.62
C ARG A 14 -1.02 5.77 0.80
N LEU A 15 -0.84 5.47 -0.49
CA LEU A 15 -1.89 4.95 -1.35
C LEU A 15 -2.04 3.44 -1.19
N SER A 16 -3.27 2.94 -1.28
CA SER A 16 -3.57 1.52 -1.18
C SER A 16 -3.19 0.80 -2.48
N LEU A 17 -2.20 -0.10 -2.40
CA LEU A 17 -1.83 -0.96 -3.54
C LEU A 17 -3.03 -1.80 -4.00
N GLN A 18 -3.75 -2.39 -3.04
CA GLN A 18 -4.92 -3.22 -3.36
C GLN A 18 -6.06 -2.39 -3.96
N GLY A 19 -6.29 -1.18 -3.44
CA GLY A 19 -7.29 -0.26 -4.01
C GLY A 19 -6.92 0.16 -5.44
N ALA A 20 -5.64 0.44 -5.68
CA ALA A 20 -5.16 0.76 -7.03
C ALA A 20 -5.33 -0.39 -8.01
N ARG A 21 -5.02 -1.63 -7.58
CA ARG A 21 -5.24 -2.83 -8.39
C ARG A 21 -6.71 -3.03 -8.73
N HIS A 22 -7.59 -2.95 -7.74
CA HIS A 22 -9.03 -3.12 -7.94
C HIS A 22 -9.59 -2.11 -8.96
N HIS A 23 -9.22 -0.83 -8.83
CA HIS A 23 -9.68 0.18 -9.78
C HIS A 23 -9.08 0.00 -11.19
N LEU A 24 -7.84 -0.48 -11.30
CA LEU A 24 -7.28 -0.84 -12.60
C LEU A 24 -8.11 -1.96 -13.24
N GLU A 25 -8.42 -3.03 -12.50
CA GLU A 25 -9.26 -4.12 -12.98
C GLU A 25 -10.64 -3.61 -13.44
N THR A 26 -11.28 -2.72 -12.68
CA THR A 26 -12.57 -2.10 -13.08
C THR A 26 -12.45 -1.26 -14.35
N PHE A 27 -11.37 -0.50 -14.52
CA PHE A 27 -11.17 0.38 -15.68
C PHE A 27 -10.62 -0.36 -16.91
N THR A 28 -10.24 -1.63 -16.78
CA THR A 28 -9.58 -2.40 -17.84
C THR A 28 -10.46 -2.52 -19.08
N THR A 29 -11.75 -2.83 -18.92
CA THR A 29 -12.69 -2.96 -20.04
C THR A 29 -12.86 -1.63 -20.78
N ALA A 30 -13.00 -0.52 -20.05
CA ALA A 30 -13.12 0.81 -20.61
C ALA A 30 -11.85 1.25 -21.35
N LEU A 31 -10.67 0.89 -20.84
CA LEU A 31 -9.39 1.19 -21.50
C LEU A 31 -9.19 0.40 -22.79
N LEU A 32 -9.66 -0.85 -22.84
CA LEU A 32 -9.56 -1.72 -24.03
C LEU A 32 -10.45 -1.22 -25.18
N THR A 33 -11.65 -0.74 -24.87
CA THR A 33 -12.62 -0.29 -25.88
C THR A 33 -12.45 1.18 -26.29
N ALA A 34 -11.69 1.96 -25.54
CA ALA A 34 -11.48 3.39 -25.79
C ALA A 34 -10.57 3.68 -26.99
N SER A 35 -10.91 4.76 -27.71
CA SER A 35 -10.04 5.37 -28.71
C SER A 35 -8.80 6.01 -28.08
N SER A 36 -7.80 6.35 -28.89
CA SER A 36 -6.55 6.96 -28.41
C SER A 36 -6.78 8.24 -27.59
N THR A 37 -7.72 9.08 -27.99
CA THR A 37 -8.07 10.32 -27.27
C THR A 37 -8.82 10.04 -25.97
N GLN A 38 -9.72 9.06 -25.95
CA GLN A 38 -10.48 8.68 -24.77
C GLN A 38 -9.62 8.00 -23.70
N ARG A 39 -8.57 7.26 -24.10
CA ARG A 39 -7.67 6.57 -23.17
C ARG A 39 -6.99 7.52 -22.19
N ASP A 40 -6.54 8.70 -22.63
CA ASP A 40 -5.91 9.68 -21.74
C ASP A 40 -6.92 10.21 -20.69
N GLN A 41 -8.15 10.50 -21.12
CA GLN A 41 -9.24 10.93 -20.23
C GLN A 41 -9.54 9.87 -19.15
N ILE A 42 -9.64 8.60 -19.56
CA ILE A 42 -9.92 7.46 -18.68
C ILE A 42 -8.73 7.23 -17.73
N TYR A 43 -7.50 7.31 -18.23
CA TYR A 43 -6.30 7.17 -17.42
C TYR A 43 -6.20 8.26 -16.35
N ARG A 44 -6.45 9.53 -16.70
CA ARG A 44 -6.49 10.64 -15.72
C ARG A 44 -7.56 10.42 -14.66
N SER A 45 -8.73 9.90 -15.06
CA SER A 45 -9.81 9.55 -14.14
C SER A 45 -9.40 8.42 -13.18
N LEU A 46 -8.75 7.38 -13.69
CA LEU A 46 -8.19 6.30 -12.88
C LEU A 46 -7.19 6.85 -11.85
N LEU A 47 -6.27 7.74 -12.25
CA LEU A 47 -5.31 8.34 -11.32
C LEU A 47 -6.01 9.14 -10.21
N LYS A 48 -7.05 9.92 -10.54
CA LYS A 48 -7.86 10.65 -9.52
C LYS A 48 -8.48 9.70 -8.51
N VAL A 49 -9.11 8.63 -8.98
CA VAL A 49 -9.74 7.63 -8.11
C VAL A 49 -8.72 6.98 -7.18
N ILE A 50 -7.53 6.62 -7.70
CA ILE A 50 -6.46 6.00 -6.90
C ILE A 50 -5.99 6.92 -5.76
N VAL A 51 -5.86 8.22 -6.00
CA VAL A 51 -5.41 9.19 -4.97
C VAL A 51 -6.37 9.22 -3.78
N HIS A 52 -7.68 9.10 -4.03
CA HIS A 52 -8.67 9.05 -2.95
C HIS A 52 -8.65 7.74 -2.14
N LYS A 53 -7.90 6.72 -2.57
CA LYS A 53 -7.75 5.44 -1.83
C LYS A 53 -6.50 5.43 -0.95
N SER A 54 -6.44 6.35 0.00
CA SER A 54 -5.37 6.37 1.02
C SER A 54 -5.56 5.29 2.09
N VAL A 55 -4.46 4.76 2.60
CA VAL A 55 -4.44 3.80 3.70
C VAL A 55 -4.61 4.55 5.03
N PRO A 56 -5.53 4.13 5.91
CA PRO A 56 -5.70 4.77 7.21
C PRO A 56 -4.40 4.73 8.01
N ASN A 57 -4.13 5.78 8.79
CA ASN A 57 -3.01 5.77 9.73
C ASN A 57 -3.30 4.74 10.83
N ARG A 58 -2.39 3.78 11.02
CA ARG A 58 -2.49 2.74 12.06
C ARG A 58 -1.16 2.65 12.80
N PRO A 59 -0.90 3.58 13.73
CA PRO A 59 0.31 3.51 14.53
C PRO A 59 0.37 2.19 15.31
N GLY A 60 1.56 1.61 15.44
CA GLY A 60 1.77 0.39 16.23
C GLY A 60 1.52 -0.94 15.52
N ARG A 61 1.27 -0.94 14.20
CA ARG A 61 1.16 -2.15 13.35
C ARG A 61 2.48 -2.92 13.17
N ALA A 62 3.61 -2.28 13.48
CA ALA A 62 4.91 -2.93 13.49
C ALA A 62 5.02 -3.86 14.70
N GLU A 63 5.12 -5.15 14.45
CA GLU A 63 5.27 -6.20 15.45
C GLU A 63 6.59 -6.95 15.20
N PRO A 64 7.35 -7.29 16.26
CA PRO A 64 8.57 -8.05 16.12
C PRO A 64 8.30 -9.43 15.54
N ARG A 65 9.01 -9.74 14.45
CA ARG A 65 9.02 -11.04 13.80
C ARG A 65 9.87 -12.03 14.60
N VAL A 66 9.35 -12.44 15.75
CA VAL A 66 9.98 -13.37 16.70
C VAL A 66 9.01 -14.46 17.15
N ARG A 67 9.55 -15.61 17.58
CA ARG A 67 8.77 -16.81 17.94
C ARG A 67 9.00 -17.21 19.40
N LYS A 68 7.99 -17.78 20.06
CA LYS A 68 8.10 -18.14 21.49
C LYS A 68 8.81 -19.47 21.76
N ARG A 69 8.60 -20.51 20.95
CA ARG A 69 9.01 -21.89 21.33
C ARG A 69 9.51 -22.75 20.17
N ARG A 70 8.67 -23.00 19.16
CA ARG A 70 8.98 -23.96 18.09
C ARG A 70 10.22 -23.49 17.28
N PHE A 71 10.91 -24.37 16.55
CA PHE A 71 11.95 -24.01 15.57
C PHE A 71 11.36 -23.74 14.17
N GLN A 72 11.84 -22.72 13.45
CA GLN A 72 11.41 -22.18 12.14
C GLN A 72 12.31 -20.97 11.85
N ALA A 73 12.23 -20.40 10.64
CA ALA A 73 13.10 -19.34 10.13
C ALA A 73 13.14 -17.99 10.91
N TYR A 74 12.34 -17.80 11.96
CA TYR A 74 12.38 -16.56 12.76
C TYR A 74 13.03 -16.79 14.13
N PRO A 75 13.80 -15.80 14.62
CA PRO A 75 14.52 -15.92 15.89
C PRO A 75 13.57 -16.09 17.10
N LEU A 76 14.10 -16.69 18.16
CA LEU A 76 13.39 -16.83 19.42
C LEU A 76 13.21 -15.47 20.11
N MET A 77 12.07 -15.33 20.78
CA MET A 77 11.72 -14.16 21.57
C MET A 77 12.51 -14.17 22.88
N LYS A 78 13.68 -13.50 22.89
CA LYS A 78 14.58 -13.41 24.06
C LYS A 78 14.24 -12.28 25.04
N LYS A 79 13.35 -11.37 24.65
CA LYS A 79 12.96 -10.17 25.42
C LYS A 79 11.44 -10.01 25.44
N PRO A 80 10.86 -9.31 26.43
CA PRO A 80 9.45 -8.98 26.44
C PRO A 80 9.01 -8.24 25.18
N ARG A 81 7.80 -8.52 24.70
CA ARG A 81 7.32 -8.05 23.39
C ARG A 81 7.28 -6.52 23.28
N ARG A 82 6.97 -5.86 24.41
CA ARG A 82 6.93 -4.40 24.52
C ARG A 82 8.31 -3.76 24.33
N GLU A 83 9.38 -4.42 24.75
CA GLU A 83 10.75 -3.93 24.54
C GLU A 83 11.16 -4.04 23.07
N LEU A 84 10.92 -5.20 22.46
CA LEU A 84 11.19 -5.43 21.04
C LEU A 84 10.39 -4.49 20.13
N ARG A 85 9.13 -4.18 20.48
CA ARG A 85 8.32 -3.17 19.77
C ARG A 85 8.92 -1.77 19.82
N ARG A 86 9.52 -1.37 20.95
CA ARG A 86 10.21 -0.08 21.08
C ARG A 86 11.45 -0.03 20.17
N GLN A 87 12.25 -1.10 20.14
CA GLN A 87 13.43 -1.17 19.27
C GLN A 87 13.10 -1.00 17.78
N LEU A 88 11.95 -1.52 17.34
CA LEU A 88 11.47 -1.35 15.95
C LEU A 88 10.97 0.05 15.60
N GLN A 89 10.67 0.88 16.60
CA GLN A 89 10.24 2.26 16.39
C GLN A 89 11.42 3.23 16.33
N THR A 90 12.60 2.80 16.80
CA THR A 90 13.82 3.61 16.88
C THR A 90 14.80 3.34 15.72
N ALA A 91 14.59 2.25 14.97
CA ALA A 91 15.36 1.89 13.77
C ALA A 91 14.69 2.44 12.50
#